data_AF-A0A959AEU6-F1
#
_entry.id   AF-A0A959AEU6-F1
#
_cell.length_a   1.000
_cell.length_b   1.000
_cell.length_c   1.000
_cell.angle_alpha   90.00
_cell.angle_beta   90.00
_cell.angle_gamma   90.00
#
_symmetry.space_group_name_H-M   'P 1'
#
loop_
_entity.id
_entity.type
_entity.pdbx_description
1 polymer ?
#
loop_
_entity_poly.entity_id
_entity_poly.type
_entity_poly.pdbx_seq_one_letter_code
_entity_poly.pdbx_strand_id
1 'polypeptide(L)'
;MNQEYDFEDIDDYLHGRMSTADRQAMEEEISRNAELANRVKAQRAEAHILQLLREEYLRKQFDDWEKEPPPVLNQVARKNKMVWRWTLITAIGLILLVAGIYFFNTKKNNEKEPASKEPGQSLDTSQHRVPYVQLQDTVDPDKEVKPTAPTQKNYAGLHKRFFEEGQFRITLMGEQSPTDPEDTYEQALTAYEQKKYLEALEKLQPVDPGREPEFRYLRAYTLYHLKRYAEAEKDFHAFRDYRYTDKAFDAQWGEVFCLLAQLPDEDALKRLNGVLKVIRSTENPNAEKARKLINALK
;
A
#
# COMPACT_ATOMS: atom_id res chain seq x y z
N MET A 1 22.17 18.88 -43.82
CA MET A 1 22.31 17.85 -42.79
C MET A 1 20.96 17.17 -42.73
N ASN A 2 20.87 15.88 -43.02
CA ASN A 2 19.60 15.17 -42.88
C ASN A 2 19.35 15.03 -41.37
N GLN A 3 18.29 15.66 -40.85
CA GLN A 3 17.82 15.35 -39.51
C GLN A 3 17.26 13.94 -39.54
N GLU A 4 17.86 13.06 -38.74
CA GLU A 4 17.34 11.73 -38.52
C GLU A 4 16.25 11.85 -37.46
N TYR A 5 15.01 11.59 -37.86
CA TYR A 5 13.86 11.53 -36.94
C TYR A 5 13.80 10.15 -36.32
N ASP A 6 13.76 10.09 -34.99
CA ASP A 6 13.67 8.84 -34.26
C ASP A 6 12.21 8.41 -34.01
N PHE A 7 12.02 7.36 -33.21
CA PHE A 7 10.69 6.87 -32.87
C PHE A 7 9.90 7.86 -32.00
N GLU A 8 10.57 8.57 -31.11
CA GLU A 8 9.97 9.51 -30.15
C GLU A 8 9.46 10.75 -30.88
N ASP A 9 10.22 11.26 -31.86
CA ASP A 9 9.80 12.37 -32.72
C ASP A 9 8.50 12.05 -33.48
N ILE A 10 8.40 10.83 -34.03
CA ILE A 10 7.19 10.41 -34.75
C ILE A 10 6.02 10.24 -33.77
N ASP A 11 6.26 9.71 -32.57
CA ASP A 11 5.23 9.60 -31.55
C ASP A 11 4.71 10.97 -31.12
N ASP A 12 5.59 11.93 -30.89
CA ASP A 12 5.23 13.31 -30.54
C ASP A 12 4.47 14.02 -31.65
N TYR A 13 4.83 13.79 -32.92
CA TYR A 13 4.08 14.29 -34.07
C TYR A 13 2.66 13.73 -34.11
N LEU A 14 2.50 12.42 -33.94
CA LEU A 14 1.19 11.75 -34.00
C LEU A 14 0.28 12.17 -32.84
N HIS A 15 0.85 12.46 -31.68
CA HIS A 15 0.11 12.93 -30.50
C HIS A 15 -0.03 14.46 -30.42
N GLY A 16 0.54 15.21 -31.36
CA GLY A 16 0.48 16.68 -31.37
C GLY A 16 1.27 17.35 -30.25
N ARG A 17 2.30 16.66 -29.71
CA ARG A 17 3.21 17.18 -28.68
C ARG A 17 4.37 18.00 -29.26
N MET A 18 4.64 17.88 -30.57
CA MET A 18 5.62 18.71 -31.28
C MET A 18 5.21 20.19 -31.35
N SER A 19 6.21 21.07 -31.35
CA SER A 19 6.01 22.49 -31.61
C SER A 19 5.48 22.73 -33.04
N THR A 20 4.82 23.86 -33.27
CA THR A 20 4.28 24.19 -34.61
C THR A 20 5.36 24.30 -35.68
N ALA A 21 6.55 24.79 -35.33
CA ALA A 21 7.68 24.92 -36.25
C ALA A 21 8.26 23.55 -36.60
N ASP A 22 8.50 22.70 -35.60
CA ASP A 22 9.07 21.36 -35.83
C ASP A 22 8.08 20.48 -36.59
N ARG A 23 6.78 20.61 -36.31
CA ARG A 23 5.73 19.91 -37.03
C ARG A 23 5.74 20.24 -38.52
N GLN A 24 5.89 21.52 -38.88
CA GLN A 24 5.99 21.93 -40.28
C GLN A 24 7.26 21.35 -40.94
N ALA A 25 8.40 21.39 -40.25
CA ALA A 25 9.64 20.79 -40.75
C ALA A 25 9.50 19.28 -40.98
N MET A 26 8.80 18.58 -40.09
CA MET A 26 8.54 17.15 -40.23
C MET A 26 7.53 16.85 -41.35
N GLU A 27 6.48 17.65 -41.52
CA GLU A 27 5.54 17.51 -42.64
C GLU A 27 6.25 17.72 -43.99
N GLU A 28 7.17 18.69 -44.07
CA GLU A 28 8.03 18.86 -45.24
C GLU A 28 8.93 17.64 -45.46
N GLU A 29 9.57 17.10 -44.41
CA GLU A 29 10.46 15.95 -44.55
C GLU A 29 9.70 14.66 -44.91
N ILE A 30 8.49 14.46 -44.37
CA ILE A 30 7.59 13.36 -44.75
C ILE A 30 7.25 13.44 -46.25
N SER A 31 7.11 14.65 -46.81
CA SER A 31 6.84 14.81 -48.24
C SER A 31 8.05 14.51 -49.13
N ARG A 32 9.28 14.68 -48.61
CA ARG A 32 10.54 14.48 -49.34
C ARG A 32 11.10 13.06 -49.17
N ASN A 33 10.89 12.45 -48.01
CA ASN A 33 11.45 11.16 -47.64
C ASN A 33 10.36 10.07 -47.56
N ALA A 34 10.32 9.22 -48.59
CA ALA A 34 9.38 8.11 -48.67
C ALA A 34 9.56 7.06 -47.54
N GLU A 35 10.78 6.90 -47.02
CA GLU A 35 11.03 5.97 -45.91
C GLU A 35 10.39 6.48 -44.61
N LEU A 36 10.59 7.76 -44.29
CA LEU A 36 9.95 8.41 -43.14
C LEU A 36 8.42 8.36 -43.25
N ALA A 37 7.88 8.65 -44.43
CA ALA A 37 6.44 8.55 -44.69
C ALA A 37 5.88 7.14 -44.43
N ASN A 38 6.62 6.09 -44.80
CA ASN A 38 6.24 4.71 -44.53
C ASN A 38 6.28 4.37 -43.03
N ARG A 39 7.29 4.85 -42.30
CA ARG A 39 7.37 4.66 -40.84
C ARG A 39 6.20 5.32 -40.11
N VAL A 40 5.91 6.59 -40.44
CA VAL A 40 4.75 7.32 -39.89
C VAL A 40 3.43 6.59 -40.20
N LYS A 41 3.28 6.07 -41.42
CA LYS A 41 2.10 5.29 -41.83
C LYS A 41 1.97 3.98 -41.05
N ALA A 42 3.09 3.27 -40.81
CA ALA A 42 3.10 2.04 -40.02
C ALA A 42 2.68 2.30 -38.57
N GLN A 43 3.27 3.31 -37.92
CA GLN A 43 2.89 3.70 -36.54
C GLN A 43 1.41 4.11 -36.44
N ARG A 44 0.87 4.85 -37.42
CA ARG A 44 -0.58 5.17 -37.46
C ARG A 44 -1.45 3.92 -37.53
N ALA A 45 -1.04 2.92 -38.31
CA ALA A 45 -1.78 1.66 -38.42
C ALA A 45 -1.72 0.86 -37.10
N GLU A 46 -0.56 0.81 -36.45
CA GLU A 46 -0.39 0.16 -35.14
C GLU A 46 -1.24 0.83 -34.06
N ALA A 47 -1.21 2.15 -33.97
CA ALA A 47 -2.03 2.91 -33.03
C ALA A 47 -3.53 2.65 -33.25
N HIS A 48 -3.98 2.57 -34.51
CA HIS A 48 -5.36 2.26 -34.84
C HIS A 48 -5.76 0.83 -34.43
N ILE A 49 -4.89 -0.16 -34.64
CA ILE A 49 -5.13 -1.55 -34.21
C ILE A 49 -5.25 -1.62 -32.68
N LEU A 50 -4.38 -0.94 -31.94
CA LEU A 50 -4.46 -0.90 -30.48
C LEU A 50 -5.77 -0.26 -29.98
N GLN A 51 -6.26 0.77 -30.67
CA GLN A 51 -7.55 1.37 -30.37
C GLN A 51 -8.70 0.37 -30.60
N LEU A 52 -8.72 -0.34 -31.73
CA LEU A 52 -9.73 -1.37 -32.00
C LEU A 52 -9.72 -2.48 -30.96
N LEU A 53 -8.53 -2.97 -30.56
CA LEU A 53 -8.39 -3.98 -29.51
C LEU A 53 -8.91 -3.48 -28.15
N ARG A 54 -8.66 -2.21 -27.82
CA ARG A 54 -9.20 -1.59 -26.60
C ARG A 54 -10.72 -1.50 -26.65
N GLU A 55 -11.29 -1.12 -27.78
CA GLU A 55 -12.74 -1.04 -27.97
C GLU A 55 -13.41 -2.42 -27.82
N GLU A 56 -12.83 -3.46 -28.44
CA GLU A 56 -13.31 -4.84 -28.28
C GLU A 56 -13.22 -5.33 -26.84
N TYR A 57 -12.11 -5.02 -26.15
CA TYR A 57 -11.94 -5.35 -24.74
C TYR A 57 -13.00 -4.67 -23.85
N LEU A 58 -13.27 -3.38 -24.07
CA LEU A 58 -14.30 -2.65 -23.34
C LEU A 58 -15.69 -3.19 -23.60
N ARG A 59 -16.03 -3.51 -24.86
CA ARG A 59 -17.31 -4.14 -25.19
C ARG A 59 -17.50 -5.46 -24.44
N LYS A 60 -16.46 -6.29 -24.40
CA LYS A 60 -16.50 -7.55 -23.65
C LYS A 60 -16.72 -7.32 -22.15
N GLN A 61 -16.05 -6.32 -21.56
CA GLN A 61 -16.29 -5.96 -20.15
C GLN A 61 -17.75 -5.54 -19.91
N PHE A 62 -18.34 -4.75 -20.79
CA PHE A 62 -19.76 -4.37 -20.68
C PHE A 62 -20.69 -5.58 -20.82
N ASP A 63 -20.41 -6.49 -21.75
CA ASP A 63 -21.18 -7.72 -21.92
C ASP A 63 -21.09 -8.62 -20.67
N ASP A 64 -19.94 -8.64 -20.01
CA ASP A 64 -19.73 -9.40 -18.77
C ASP A 64 -20.47 -8.72 -17.60
N TRP A 65 -20.42 -7.40 -17.48
CA TRP A 65 -21.19 -6.63 -16.48
C TRP A 65 -22.70 -6.73 -16.66
N GLU A 66 -23.21 -6.83 -17.88
CA GLU A 66 -24.64 -7.02 -18.13
C GLU A 66 -25.13 -8.41 -17.70
N LYS A 67 -24.24 -9.42 -17.73
CA LYS A 67 -24.54 -10.79 -17.28
C LYS A 67 -24.38 -10.97 -15.77
N GLU A 68 -23.63 -10.08 -15.12
CA GLU A 68 -23.51 -10.12 -13.66
C GLU A 68 -24.87 -9.82 -13.03
N PRO A 69 -25.42 -10.73 -12.19
CA PRO A 69 -26.63 -10.43 -11.46
C PRO A 69 -26.37 -9.20 -10.58
N PRO A 70 -27.35 -8.29 -10.43
CA PRO A 70 -27.18 -7.12 -9.57
C PRO A 70 -26.68 -7.59 -8.21
N PRO A 71 -25.70 -6.88 -7.60
CA PRO A 71 -25.15 -7.29 -6.33
C PRO A 71 -26.32 -7.50 -5.39
N VAL A 72 -26.49 -8.75 -4.94
CA VAL A 72 -27.54 -9.10 -3.99
C VAL A 72 -27.27 -8.20 -2.80
N LEU A 73 -28.08 -7.16 -2.62
CA LEU A 73 -28.08 -6.31 -1.45
C LEU A 73 -28.43 -7.24 -0.30
N ASN A 74 -27.41 -7.89 0.24
CA ASN A 74 -27.54 -8.75 1.39
C ASN A 74 -28.16 -7.86 2.46
N GLN A 75 -29.40 -8.22 2.75
CA GLN A 75 -30.22 -7.62 3.79
C GLN A 75 -29.43 -7.68 5.10
N VAL A 76 -28.69 -6.61 5.41
CA VAL A 76 -28.08 -6.41 6.73
C VAL A 76 -29.19 -6.23 7.80
N ALA A 77 -30.44 -6.09 7.38
CA ALA A 77 -31.59 -6.05 8.27
C ALA A 77 -32.17 -7.45 8.53
N ARG A 78 -31.54 -8.25 9.41
CA ARG A 78 -32.21 -9.18 10.35
C ARG A 78 -31.23 -10.14 11.04
N LYS A 79 -30.32 -9.64 11.89
CA LYS A 79 -29.81 -10.48 12.98
C LYS A 79 -29.14 -9.72 14.12
N ASN A 80 -29.85 -8.78 14.77
CA ASN A 80 -29.52 -8.46 16.16
C ASN A 80 -30.63 -7.76 16.95
N LYS A 81 -31.83 -8.35 17.01
CA LYS A 81 -32.86 -7.92 17.98
C LYS A 81 -32.46 -8.17 19.45
N MET A 82 -31.44 -9.01 19.70
CA MET A 82 -31.00 -9.33 21.05
C MET A 82 -30.07 -8.26 21.62
N VAL A 83 -29.13 -7.73 20.83
CA VAL A 83 -28.19 -6.68 21.30
C VAL A 83 -28.92 -5.37 21.64
N TRP A 84 -29.96 -5.00 20.89
CA TRP A 84 -30.74 -3.77 21.17
C TRP A 84 -31.51 -3.83 22.50
N ARG A 85 -31.91 -5.02 22.96
CA ARG A 85 -32.55 -5.19 24.28
C ARG A 85 -31.54 -5.03 25.43
N TRP A 86 -30.30 -5.48 25.24
CA TRP A 86 -29.25 -5.33 26.25
C TRP A 86 -28.74 -3.88 26.36
N THR A 87 -28.67 -3.14 25.25
CA THR A 87 -28.28 -1.71 25.28
C THR A 87 -29.31 -0.82 25.98
N LEU A 88 -30.60 -1.18 25.93
CA LEU A 88 -31.64 -0.42 26.64
C LEU A 88 -31.60 -0.64 28.16
N ILE A 89 -31.28 -1.87 28.59
CA ILE A 89 -31.15 -2.22 30.01
C ILE A 89 -29.91 -1.54 30.63
N THR A 90 -28.79 -1.51 29.91
CA THR A 90 -27.57 -0.82 30.40
C THR A 90 -27.76 0.69 30.47
N ALA A 91 -28.45 1.32 29.50
CA ALA A 91 -28.75 2.75 29.53
C ALA A 91 -29.64 3.13 30.72
N ILE A 92 -30.69 2.35 31.02
CA ILE A 92 -31.56 2.59 32.18
C ILE A 92 -30.79 2.40 33.50
N GLY A 93 -29.94 1.38 33.57
CA GLY A 93 -29.07 1.16 34.74
C GLY A 93 -28.14 2.34 35.02
N LEU A 94 -27.56 2.93 33.97
CA LEU A 94 -26.63 4.05 34.10
C LEU A 94 -27.34 5.35 34.52
N ILE A 95 -28.56 5.58 34.03
CA ILE A 95 -29.40 6.72 34.45
C ILE A 95 -29.81 6.60 35.93
N LEU A 96 -30.19 5.40 36.39
CA LEU A 96 -30.52 5.17 37.80
C LEU A 96 -29.30 5.31 38.72
N LEU A 97 -28.11 4.95 38.24
CA LEU A 97 -26.87 5.11 38.99
C LEU A 97 -26.50 6.59 39.16
N VAL A 98 -26.62 7.40 38.10
CA VAL A 98 -26.42 8.86 38.15
C VAL A 98 -27.46 9.53 39.06
N ALA A 99 -28.73 9.13 38.98
CA ALA A 99 -29.78 9.64 39.87
C ALA A 99 -29.52 9.27 41.34
N GLY A 100 -29.02 8.05 41.60
CA GLY A 100 -28.63 7.59 42.93
C GLY A 100 -27.48 8.40 43.52
N ILE A 101 -26.44 8.68 42.73
CA ILE A 101 -25.31 9.54 43.16
C ILE A 101 -25.79 10.96 43.47
N TYR A 102 -26.66 11.53 42.62
CA TYR A 102 -27.19 12.88 42.82
C TYR A 102 -28.03 13.00 44.10
N PHE A 103 -28.84 11.98 44.41
CA PHE A 103 -29.67 11.95 45.62
C PHE A 103 -28.86 11.70 46.90
N PHE A 104 -27.74 11.00 46.80
CA PHE A 104 -26.84 10.78 47.95
C PHE A 104 -25.97 12.01 48.25
N ASN A 105 -25.54 12.75 47.21
CA ASN A 105 -24.72 13.96 47.38
C ASN A 105 -25.54 15.15 47.90
N THR A 106 -26.84 15.23 47.61
CA THR A 106 -27.71 16.29 48.12
C THR A 106 -28.06 16.15 49.61
N LYS A 107 -27.80 14.99 50.23
CA LYS A 107 -28.03 14.76 51.67
C LYS A 107 -26.85 15.13 52.58
N LYS A 108 -25.67 15.48 52.04
CA LYS A 108 -24.46 15.77 52.83
C LYS A 108 -24.05 17.24 52.90
N ASN A 109 -24.72 18.15 52.20
CA ASN A 109 -24.36 19.57 52.22
C ASN A 109 -25.31 20.37 53.12
N ASN A 110 -25.14 20.21 54.44
CA ASN A 110 -25.57 21.18 55.44
C ASN A 110 -24.70 21.05 56.69
N GLU A 111 -23.39 21.34 56.58
CA GLU A 111 -22.63 21.85 57.72
C GLU A 111 -21.32 22.56 57.30
N LYS A 112 -21.37 23.89 57.41
CA LYS A 112 -20.36 24.89 57.76
C LYS A 112 -18.84 24.67 57.51
N GLU A 113 -18.30 25.65 56.79
CA GLU A 113 -16.92 26.21 56.80
C GLU A 113 -16.48 26.77 58.18
N PRO A 114 -15.24 27.31 58.39
CA PRO A 114 -14.02 27.34 57.54
C PRO A 114 -12.68 27.09 58.30
N ALA A 115 -11.55 26.94 57.58
CA ALA A 115 -10.25 27.53 57.96
C ALA A 115 -9.13 27.30 56.92
N SER A 116 -8.73 28.40 56.27
CA SER A 116 -7.35 28.90 56.06
C SER A 116 -6.19 27.92 55.82
N LYS A 117 -5.55 28.05 54.63
CA LYS A 117 -4.14 28.47 54.45
C LYS A 117 -3.79 28.63 52.96
N GLU A 118 -3.31 29.83 52.59
CA GLU A 118 -2.44 30.13 51.44
C GLU A 118 -0.99 29.61 51.69
N PRO A 119 0.00 29.74 50.78
CA PRO A 119 -0.01 30.09 49.34
C PRO A 119 0.82 29.10 48.46
N GLY A 120 0.79 29.28 47.14
CA GLY A 120 1.80 28.68 46.25
C GLY A 120 1.47 28.71 44.77
N GLN A 121 1.60 29.87 44.13
CA GLN A 121 1.62 30.00 42.66
C GLN A 121 2.86 29.33 42.06
N SER A 122 2.68 28.59 40.97
CA SER A 122 3.71 28.46 39.94
C SER A 122 3.05 28.31 38.57
N LEU A 123 3.60 29.04 37.62
CA LEU A 123 3.11 29.24 36.26
C LEU A 123 3.18 27.96 35.40
N ASP A 124 2.24 27.96 34.48
CA ASP A 124 2.29 27.36 33.15
C ASP A 124 3.64 27.57 32.45
N THR A 125 4.27 26.49 31.98
CA THR A 125 5.19 26.48 30.83
C THR A 125 5.30 25.06 30.28
N SER A 126 4.73 24.89 29.09
CA SER A 126 5.05 23.86 28.11
C SER A 126 6.54 23.50 28.05
N GLN A 127 6.88 22.21 28.16
CA GLN A 127 7.82 21.60 27.21
C GLN A 127 7.77 20.07 27.27
N HIS A 128 7.27 19.53 26.17
CA HIS A 128 7.41 18.17 25.72
C HIS A 128 8.89 17.86 25.48
N ARG A 129 9.47 16.93 26.24
CA ARG A 129 10.74 16.29 25.88
C ARG A 129 10.71 14.84 26.34
N VAL A 130 10.34 13.95 25.43
CA VAL A 130 10.59 12.51 25.59
C VAL A 130 12.10 12.25 25.48
N PRO A 131 12.67 11.36 26.31
CA PRO A 131 14.10 11.08 26.31
C PRO A 131 14.50 10.22 25.10
N TYR A 132 15.55 10.65 24.42
CA TYR A 132 16.33 9.83 23.50
C TYR A 132 16.99 8.69 24.32
N VAL A 133 16.50 7.47 24.15
CA VAL A 133 17.17 6.27 24.66
C VAL A 133 18.40 6.03 23.78
N GLN A 134 19.58 6.35 24.31
CA GLN A 134 20.82 5.74 23.86
C GLN A 134 20.77 4.25 24.23
N LEU A 135 20.84 3.36 23.24
CA LEU A 135 21.22 1.97 23.48
C LEU A 135 22.70 1.83 23.15
N GLN A 136 23.48 1.71 24.23
CA GLN A 136 24.85 1.24 24.24
C GLN A 136 24.91 -0.23 23.88
N ASP A 137 25.95 -0.57 23.13
CA ASP A 137 26.53 -1.91 23.06
C ASP A 137 26.84 -2.44 24.46
N THR A 138 26.29 -3.61 24.78
CA THR A 138 26.95 -4.57 25.67
C THR A 138 26.71 -5.98 25.14
N VAL A 139 27.78 -6.54 24.57
CA VAL A 139 27.99 -7.98 24.41
C VAL A 139 28.51 -8.52 25.74
N ASP A 140 27.94 -9.61 26.25
CA ASP A 140 28.68 -10.70 26.90
C ASP A 140 27.79 -11.96 27.02
N PRO A 141 28.38 -13.17 27.21
CA PRO A 141 28.05 -14.37 26.48
C PRO A 141 27.43 -15.42 27.44
N ASP A 142 27.22 -16.64 26.94
CA ASP A 142 26.80 -17.81 27.71
C ASP A 142 25.39 -17.78 28.32
N LYS A 143 24.42 -18.07 27.46
CA LYS A 143 23.43 -19.12 27.75
C LYS A 143 23.33 -20.08 26.59
N GLU A 144 23.96 -21.24 26.78
CA GLU A 144 23.86 -22.41 25.93
C GLU A 144 22.42 -22.94 25.96
N VAL A 145 21.61 -22.51 24.98
CA VAL A 145 20.30 -23.10 24.70
C VAL A 145 20.53 -24.17 23.64
N LYS A 146 20.34 -25.43 24.04
CA LYS A 146 20.37 -26.61 23.14
C LYS A 146 19.48 -26.36 21.90
N PRO A 147 20.02 -26.44 20.67
CA PRO A 147 19.21 -26.35 19.48
C PRO A 147 18.43 -27.67 19.32
N THR A 148 17.12 -27.62 19.54
CA THR A 148 16.23 -28.65 19.00
C THR A 148 15.98 -28.23 17.57
N ALA A 149 16.81 -28.70 16.64
CA ALA A 149 16.71 -28.35 15.23
C ALA A 149 15.35 -28.81 14.67
N PRO A 150 14.46 -27.89 14.23
CA PRO A 150 13.38 -28.28 13.35
C PRO A 150 13.99 -28.61 11.99
N THR A 151 13.60 -29.76 11.44
CA THR A 151 13.98 -30.27 10.12
C THR A 151 14.01 -29.13 9.10
N GLN A 152 15.22 -28.74 8.68
CA GLN A 152 15.48 -27.52 7.92
C GLN A 152 14.96 -27.68 6.49
N LYS A 153 13.65 -27.46 6.29
CA LYS A 153 13.08 -27.28 4.95
C LYS A 153 13.85 -26.14 4.28
N ASN A 154 14.34 -26.36 3.07
CA ASN A 154 15.19 -25.40 2.36
C ASN A 154 14.36 -24.23 1.79
N TYR A 155 13.90 -23.34 2.69
CA TYR A 155 13.07 -22.18 2.35
C TYR A 155 13.82 -21.15 1.49
N ALA A 156 15.14 -21.08 1.61
CA ALA A 156 15.98 -20.19 0.81
C ALA A 156 15.85 -20.47 -0.70
N GLY A 157 15.66 -21.73 -1.10
CA GLY A 157 15.42 -22.11 -2.49
C GLY A 157 14.02 -21.75 -3.00
N LEU A 158 13.02 -21.63 -2.11
CA LEU A 158 11.65 -21.28 -2.50
C LEU A 158 11.55 -19.81 -2.90
N HIS A 159 12.25 -18.93 -2.18
CA HIS A 159 12.31 -17.51 -2.53
C HIS A 159 12.78 -17.35 -3.97
N LYS A 160 13.97 -17.84 -4.32
CA LYS A 160 14.53 -17.72 -5.68
C LYS A 160 13.70 -18.37 -6.79
N ARG A 161 12.92 -19.42 -6.50
CA ARG A 161 12.14 -20.16 -7.51
C ARG A 161 10.82 -19.48 -7.86
N PHE A 162 10.23 -18.77 -6.91
CA PHE A 162 8.95 -18.08 -7.10
C PHE A 162 9.12 -16.57 -7.29
N PHE A 163 10.37 -16.10 -7.35
CA PHE A 163 10.73 -14.69 -7.33
C PHE A 163 11.55 -14.28 -8.56
N GLU A 164 11.06 -13.27 -9.26
CA GLU A 164 11.80 -12.52 -10.26
C GLU A 164 11.73 -11.05 -9.84
N GLU A 165 12.88 -10.37 -9.72
CA GLU A 165 12.94 -8.94 -9.36
C GLU A 165 12.12 -8.08 -10.34
N GLY A 166 11.92 -8.53 -11.58
CA GLY A 166 11.06 -7.87 -12.57
C GLY A 166 9.55 -7.93 -12.31
N GLN A 167 9.10 -8.69 -11.31
CA GLN A 167 7.69 -8.68 -10.87
C GLN A 167 7.37 -7.46 -9.98
N PHE A 168 8.40 -6.72 -9.53
CA PHE A 168 8.25 -5.48 -8.77
C PHE A 168 7.93 -4.34 -9.72
N ARG A 169 6.67 -4.26 -10.16
CA ARG A 169 6.18 -3.06 -10.83
C ARG A 169 5.62 -2.15 -9.76
N ILE A 170 6.37 -1.12 -9.36
CA ILE A 170 5.76 0.01 -8.65
C ILE A 170 4.71 0.56 -9.60
N THR A 171 3.46 0.15 -9.39
CA THR A 171 2.35 0.65 -10.18
C THR A 171 1.99 1.99 -9.56
N LEU A 172 2.61 3.06 -10.08
CA LEU A 172 2.42 4.45 -9.66
C LEU A 172 0.94 4.73 -9.39
N MET A 173 0.67 5.23 -8.20
CA MET A 173 -0.65 5.65 -7.74
C MET A 173 -0.87 7.10 -8.12
N GLY A 174 -1.77 7.29 -9.08
CA GLY A 174 -2.18 8.62 -9.52
C GLY A 174 -1.50 9.07 -10.80
N GLU A 175 -2.17 10.01 -11.45
CA GLU A 175 -1.72 10.78 -12.60
C GLU A 175 -0.50 11.60 -12.19
N GLN A 176 0.58 11.54 -12.97
CA GLN A 176 1.77 12.38 -12.82
C GLN A 176 1.34 13.84 -12.98
N SER A 177 0.95 14.48 -11.88
CA SER A 177 0.78 15.93 -11.87
C SER A 177 2.14 16.59 -12.04
N PRO A 178 2.20 17.82 -12.58
CA PRO A 178 3.43 18.48 -12.97
C PRO A 178 4.40 18.52 -11.78
N THR A 179 5.64 18.14 -12.06
CA THR A 179 6.80 18.06 -11.18
C THR A 179 6.95 19.30 -10.31
N ASP A 180 6.40 19.24 -9.10
CA ASP A 180 6.84 20.11 -8.02
C ASP A 180 8.16 19.53 -7.48
N PRO A 181 9.30 20.20 -7.66
CA PRO A 181 10.58 19.73 -7.11
C PRO A 181 10.56 19.60 -5.58
N GLU A 182 9.57 20.16 -4.89
CA GLU A 182 9.36 19.99 -3.44
C GLU A 182 8.52 18.76 -3.07
N ASP A 183 7.96 18.01 -4.03
CA ASP A 183 7.18 16.80 -3.73
C ASP A 183 8.07 15.70 -3.13
N THR A 184 7.87 15.46 -1.84
CA THR A 184 8.66 14.49 -1.06
C THR A 184 8.49 13.06 -1.59
N TYR A 185 7.33 12.72 -2.17
CA TYR A 185 7.08 11.41 -2.75
C TYR A 185 7.91 11.18 -4.01
N GLU A 186 7.94 12.15 -4.91
CA GLU A 186 8.71 12.08 -6.17
C GLU A 186 10.21 12.03 -5.89
N GLN A 187 10.70 12.77 -4.89
CA GLN A 187 12.08 12.66 -4.44
C GLN A 187 12.39 11.27 -3.87
N ALA A 188 11.46 10.67 -3.12
CA ALA A 188 11.63 9.32 -2.61
C ALA A 188 11.63 8.27 -3.73
N LEU A 189 10.76 8.42 -4.72
CA LEU A 189 10.70 7.57 -5.90
C LEU A 189 12.00 7.66 -6.71
N THR A 190 12.49 8.88 -6.97
CA THR A 190 13.77 9.11 -7.64
C THR A 190 14.93 8.45 -6.88
N ALA A 191 14.98 8.61 -5.56
CA ALA A 191 15.99 7.95 -4.73
C ALA A 191 15.87 6.42 -4.78
N TYR A 192 14.65 5.88 -4.81
CA TYR A 192 14.38 4.45 -4.95
C TYR A 192 14.88 3.91 -6.29
N GLU A 193 14.56 4.58 -7.40
CA GLU A 193 15.00 4.20 -8.75
C GLU A 193 16.53 4.25 -8.90
N GLN A 194 17.18 5.21 -8.22
CA GLN A 194 18.63 5.29 -8.09
C GLN A 194 19.23 4.25 -7.13
N LYS A 195 18.41 3.34 -6.58
CA LYS A 195 18.78 2.30 -5.59
C LYS A 195 19.32 2.87 -4.27
N LYS A 196 19.05 4.14 -3.97
CA LYS A 196 19.40 4.81 -2.71
C LYS A 196 18.30 4.59 -1.68
N TYR A 197 18.10 3.33 -1.28
CA TYR A 197 16.95 2.93 -0.46
C TYR A 197 16.90 3.59 0.93
N LEU A 198 18.05 3.91 1.54
CA LEU A 198 18.08 4.62 2.83
C LEU A 198 17.55 6.05 2.68
N GLU A 199 17.98 6.77 1.65
CA GLU A 199 17.52 8.13 1.35
C GLU A 199 16.03 8.13 0.99
N ALA A 200 15.58 7.16 0.17
CA ALA A 200 14.17 6.97 -0.13
C ALA A 200 13.35 6.74 1.15
N LEU A 201 13.84 5.90 2.07
CA LEU A 201 13.14 5.60 3.30
C LEU A 201 12.99 6.83 4.22
N GLU A 202 14.03 7.64 4.35
CA GLU A 202 13.99 8.89 5.13
C GLU A 202 12.89 9.82 4.62
N LYS A 203 12.77 9.95 3.30
CA LYS A 203 11.72 10.75 2.65
C LYS A 203 10.32 10.14 2.80
N LEU A 204 10.21 8.82 2.98
CA LEU A 204 8.93 8.10 3.14
C LEU A 204 8.48 7.93 4.60
N GLN A 205 9.29 8.31 5.58
CA GLN A 205 8.90 8.32 6.99
C GLN A 205 7.77 9.31 7.31
N PRO A 206 7.84 10.59 6.88
CA PRO A 206 6.71 11.49 7.01
C PRO A 206 5.61 11.06 6.03
N VAL A 207 4.60 10.36 6.55
CA VAL A 207 3.45 9.95 5.74
C VAL A 207 2.55 11.16 5.57
N ASP A 208 2.38 11.59 4.32
CA ASP A 208 1.31 12.53 3.96
C ASP A 208 -0.05 11.81 4.06
N PRO A 209 -0.97 12.24 4.95
CA PRO A 209 -2.30 11.62 5.07
C PRO A 209 -3.09 11.65 3.75
N GLY A 210 -2.83 12.62 2.87
CA GLY A 210 -3.50 12.73 1.56
C GLY A 210 -3.04 11.69 0.54
N ARG A 211 -1.86 11.08 0.76
CA ARG A 211 -1.24 10.08 -0.12
C ARG A 211 -0.70 8.88 0.68
N GLU A 212 -1.35 8.57 1.81
CA GLU A 212 -0.90 7.52 2.71
C GLU A 212 -0.73 6.14 2.03
N PRO A 213 -1.67 5.68 1.16
CA PRO A 213 -1.49 4.44 0.40
C PRO A 213 -0.21 4.45 -0.45
N GLU A 214 0.08 5.56 -1.11
CA GLU A 214 1.23 5.71 -2.01
C GLU A 214 2.55 5.62 -1.27
N PHE A 215 2.65 6.36 -0.17
CA PHE A 215 3.82 6.38 0.70
C PHE A 215 4.06 5.01 1.32
N ARG A 216 3.01 4.36 1.85
CA ARG A 216 3.14 3.03 2.46
C ARG A 216 3.59 1.98 1.45
N TYR A 217 3.03 2.02 0.23
CA TYR A 217 3.36 1.06 -0.80
C TYR A 217 4.82 1.16 -1.23
N LEU A 218 5.31 2.38 -1.53
CA LEU A 218 6.72 2.58 -1.88
C LEU A 218 7.65 2.30 -0.68
N ARG A 219 7.22 2.63 0.53
CA ARG A 219 8.00 2.35 1.75
C ARG A 219 8.13 0.85 2.00
N ALA A 220 7.07 0.07 1.81
CA ALA A 220 7.10 -1.38 1.94
C ALA A 220 8.16 -2.01 1.02
N TYR A 221 8.19 -1.57 -0.25
CA TYR A 221 9.20 -1.99 -1.21
C TYR A 221 10.62 -1.55 -0.84
N THR A 222 10.77 -0.31 -0.39
CA THR A 222 12.05 0.23 0.07
C THR A 222 12.58 -0.58 1.26
N LEU A 223 11.73 -0.87 2.25
CA LEU A 223 12.04 -1.69 3.42
C LEU A 223 12.40 -3.13 3.03
N TYR A 224 11.71 -3.69 2.03
CA TYR A 224 12.01 -5.02 1.50
C TYR A 224 13.44 -5.09 0.92
N HIS A 225 13.85 -4.10 0.11
CA HIS A 225 15.22 -4.03 -0.43
C HIS A 225 16.28 -3.80 0.66
N LEU A 226 15.92 -3.11 1.74
CA LEU A 226 16.76 -2.96 2.94
C LEU A 226 16.75 -4.22 3.85
N LYS A 227 16.07 -5.29 3.44
CA LYS A 227 15.92 -6.55 4.21
C LYS A 227 15.19 -6.38 5.55
N ARG A 228 14.41 -5.31 5.71
CA ARG A 228 13.58 -5.02 6.88
C ARG A 228 12.19 -5.64 6.72
N TYR A 229 12.16 -6.96 6.56
CA TYR A 229 10.96 -7.69 6.11
C TYR A 229 9.76 -7.59 7.06
N ALA A 230 9.98 -7.58 8.38
CA ALA A 230 8.90 -7.46 9.36
C ALA A 230 8.21 -6.09 9.34
N GLU A 231 8.93 -5.03 8.94
CA GLU A 231 8.36 -3.69 8.79
C GLU A 231 7.65 -3.55 7.45
N ALA A 232 8.25 -4.07 6.37
CA ALA A 232 7.64 -4.13 5.05
C ALA A 232 6.31 -4.90 5.06
N GLU A 233 6.24 -6.03 5.79
CA GLU A 233 5.02 -6.82 5.99
C GLU A 233 3.88 -5.94 6.53
N LYS A 234 4.15 -5.11 7.54
CA LYS A 234 3.11 -4.25 8.16
C LYS A 234 2.54 -3.25 7.17
N ASP A 235 3.39 -2.65 6.34
CA ASP A 235 2.93 -1.71 5.32
C ASP A 235 2.14 -2.41 4.22
N PHE A 236 2.58 -3.60 3.74
CA PHE A 236 1.81 -4.39 2.78
C PHE A 236 0.47 -4.90 3.35
N HIS A 237 0.47 -5.29 4.62
CA HIS A 237 -0.73 -5.79 5.30
C HIS A 237 -1.85 -4.74 5.34
N ALA A 238 -1.51 -3.45 5.42
CA ALA A 238 -2.49 -2.36 5.40
C ALA A 238 -3.36 -2.33 4.13
N PHE A 239 -2.89 -2.92 3.03
CA PHE A 239 -3.62 -2.94 1.75
C PHE A 239 -4.77 -3.96 1.69
N ARG A 240 -4.94 -4.81 2.71
CA ARG A 240 -6.01 -5.81 2.75
C ARG A 240 -7.40 -5.21 2.82
N ASP A 241 -7.52 -4.03 3.42
CA ASP A 241 -8.79 -3.35 3.61
C ASP A 241 -9.18 -2.50 2.39
N TYR A 242 -8.28 -2.35 1.41
CA TYR A 242 -8.53 -1.62 0.18
C TYR A 242 -9.38 -2.45 -0.78
N ARG A 243 -10.25 -1.77 -1.55
CA ARG A 243 -11.05 -2.43 -2.60
C ARG A 243 -10.14 -3.18 -3.58
N TYR A 244 -10.68 -4.25 -4.16
CA TYR A 244 -10.06 -5.10 -5.19
C TYR A 244 -9.52 -4.28 -6.36
N THR A 245 -8.30 -3.81 -6.19
CA THR A 245 -7.51 -3.11 -7.19
C THR A 245 -6.28 -3.94 -7.46
N ASP A 246 -5.70 -3.80 -8.64
CA ASP A 246 -4.45 -4.49 -9.02
C ASP A 246 -3.35 -4.29 -7.97
N LYS A 247 -3.37 -3.13 -7.30
CA LYS A 247 -2.41 -2.75 -6.25
C LYS A 247 -2.64 -3.48 -4.94
N ALA A 248 -3.90 -3.69 -4.55
CA ALA A 248 -4.20 -4.50 -3.38
C ALA A 248 -3.73 -5.95 -3.60
N PHE A 249 -3.91 -6.48 -4.82
CA PHE A 249 -3.43 -7.81 -5.17
C PHE A 249 -1.91 -7.90 -5.20
N ASP A 250 -1.25 -6.87 -5.71
CA ASP A 250 0.21 -6.78 -5.71
C ASP A 250 0.79 -6.64 -4.29
N ALA A 251 0.22 -5.76 -3.46
CA ALA A 251 0.60 -5.61 -2.06
C ALA A 251 0.41 -6.90 -1.25
N GLN A 252 -0.68 -7.64 -1.47
CA GLN A 252 -0.87 -8.98 -0.88
C GLN A 252 0.23 -9.96 -1.29
N TRP A 253 0.71 -9.87 -2.53
CA TRP A 253 1.83 -10.69 -3.00
C TRP A 253 3.17 -10.21 -2.43
N GLY A 254 3.35 -8.90 -2.26
CA GLY A 254 4.45 -8.28 -1.51
C GLY A 254 4.53 -8.76 -0.06
N GLU A 255 3.39 -8.90 0.60
CA GLU A 255 3.28 -9.47 1.96
C GLU A 255 3.79 -10.92 1.99
N VAL A 256 3.42 -11.74 1.00
CA VAL A 256 3.91 -13.11 0.85
C VAL A 256 5.44 -13.14 0.74
N PHE A 257 6.05 -12.22 -0.01
CA PHE A 257 7.50 -12.13 -0.12
C PHE A 257 8.18 -11.81 1.21
N CYS A 258 7.63 -10.85 1.95
CA CYS A 258 8.16 -10.47 3.26
C CYS A 258 8.08 -11.62 4.25
N LEU A 259 6.97 -12.37 4.24
CA LEU A 259 6.76 -13.50 5.14
C LEU A 259 7.65 -14.72 4.78
N LEU A 260 7.85 -14.99 3.49
CA LEU A 260 8.78 -16.03 3.04
C LEU A 260 10.22 -15.73 3.47
N ALA A 261 10.64 -14.46 3.39
CA ALA A 261 11.98 -14.04 3.79
C ALA A 261 12.22 -14.11 5.31
N GLN A 262 11.15 -14.16 6.12
CA GLN A 262 11.21 -14.32 7.57
C GLN A 262 11.25 -15.79 8.03
N LEU A 263 11.06 -16.76 7.13
CA LEU A 263 11.16 -18.17 7.48
C LEU A 263 12.59 -18.53 7.92
N PRO A 264 12.76 -19.42 8.93
CA PRO A 264 11.80 -20.43 9.39
C PRO A 264 10.89 -20.03 10.58
N ASP A 265 10.69 -18.74 10.88
CA ASP A 265 9.77 -18.32 11.95
C ASP A 265 8.37 -18.96 11.81
N GLU A 266 7.94 -19.68 12.86
CA GLU A 266 6.64 -20.38 12.89
C GLU A 266 5.46 -19.40 12.80
N ASP A 267 5.59 -18.22 13.40
CA ASP A 267 4.56 -17.19 13.35
C ASP A 267 4.47 -16.58 11.94
N ALA A 268 5.61 -16.40 11.27
CA ALA A 268 5.63 -16.01 9.86
C ALA A 268 4.99 -17.08 8.97
N LEU A 269 5.25 -18.37 9.23
CA LEU A 269 4.63 -19.47 8.47
C LEU A 269 3.10 -19.53 8.65
N LYS A 270 2.60 -19.31 9.87
CA LYS A 270 1.17 -19.25 10.15
C LYS A 270 0.50 -18.09 9.41
N ARG A 271 1.11 -16.90 9.47
CA ARG A 271 0.65 -15.70 8.75
C ARG A 271 0.67 -15.93 7.24
N LEU A 272 1.76 -16.49 6.71
CA LEU A 272 1.93 -16.83 5.28
C LEU A 272 0.80 -17.73 4.78
N ASN A 273 0.49 -18.80 5.50
CA ASN A 273 -0.61 -19.69 5.15
C ASN A 273 -1.97 -18.98 5.16
N GLY A 274 -2.16 -18.03 6.07
CA GLY A 274 -3.34 -17.15 6.08
C GLY A 274 -3.45 -16.33 4.81
N VAL A 275 -2.37 -15.63 4.42
CA VAL A 275 -2.34 -14.79 3.22
C VAL A 275 -2.60 -15.61 1.96
N LEU A 276 -1.92 -16.75 1.81
CA LEU A 276 -2.04 -17.62 0.64
C LEU A 276 -3.44 -18.21 0.51
N LYS A 277 -4.13 -18.48 1.63
CA LYS A 277 -5.52 -18.93 1.61
C LYS A 277 -6.46 -17.85 1.07
N VAL A 278 -6.26 -16.59 1.48
CA VAL A 278 -7.04 -15.44 1.01
C VAL A 278 -6.83 -15.27 -0.50
N ILE A 279 -5.58 -15.17 -0.94
CA ILE A 279 -5.21 -14.99 -2.36
C ILE A 279 -5.82 -16.08 -3.24
N ARG A 280 -5.87 -17.33 -2.76
CA ARG A 280 -6.47 -18.46 -3.48
C ARG A 280 -7.99 -18.39 -3.60
N SER A 281 -8.66 -17.80 -2.61
CA SER A 281 -10.13 -17.71 -2.54
C SER A 281 -10.71 -16.50 -3.27
N THR A 282 -9.89 -15.48 -3.50
CA THR A 282 -10.23 -14.27 -4.26
C THR A 282 -9.92 -14.47 -5.75
N GLU A 283 -10.54 -13.69 -6.62
CA GLU A 283 -10.18 -13.56 -8.05
C GLU A 283 -8.84 -12.79 -8.23
N ASN A 284 -7.84 -13.14 -7.42
CA ASN A 284 -6.53 -12.51 -7.45
C ASN A 284 -5.71 -13.14 -8.60
N PRO A 285 -5.05 -12.33 -9.46
CA PRO A 285 -4.22 -12.83 -10.55
C PRO A 285 -3.08 -13.77 -10.09
N ASN A 286 -2.66 -13.67 -8.83
CA ASN A 286 -1.64 -14.51 -8.22
C ASN A 286 -2.19 -15.81 -7.58
N ALA A 287 -3.48 -16.15 -7.73
CA ALA A 287 -4.09 -17.35 -7.14
C ALA A 287 -3.39 -18.66 -7.55
N GLU A 288 -3.00 -18.80 -8.81
CA GLU A 288 -2.25 -19.97 -9.30
C GLU A 288 -0.84 -20.05 -8.69
N LYS A 289 -0.15 -18.91 -8.57
CA LYS A 289 1.16 -18.85 -7.92
C LYS A 289 1.06 -19.24 -6.45
N ALA A 290 0.04 -18.75 -5.74
CA ALA A 290 -0.23 -19.10 -4.36
C ALA A 290 -0.49 -20.62 -4.19
N ARG A 291 -1.24 -21.26 -5.09
CA ARG A 291 -1.45 -22.73 -5.07
C ARG A 291 -0.15 -23.50 -5.21
N LYS A 292 0.72 -23.10 -6.14
CA LYS A 292 2.03 -23.74 -6.34
C LYS A 292 2.93 -23.56 -5.11
N LEU A 293 2.94 -22.37 -4.50
CA LEU A 293 3.72 -22.10 -3.30
C LEU A 293 3.22 -22.91 -2.09
N ILE A 294 1.91 -22.98 -1.85
CA ILE A 294 1.32 -23.82 -0.79
C ILE A 294 1.78 -25.28 -0.94
N ASN A 295 1.78 -25.82 -2.17
CA ASN A 295 2.22 -27.19 -2.40
C ASN A 295 3.72 -27.37 -2.17
N ALA A 296 4.54 -26.35 -2.43
CA ALA A 296 5.98 -26.40 -2.20
C ALA A 296 6.37 -26.24 -0.71
N LEU A 297 5.47 -25.68 0.12
CA LEU A 297 5.67 -25.53 1.57
C LEU A 297 5.33 -26.81 2.36
N LYS A 298 4.56 -27.73 1.77
CA LYS A 298 4.22 -29.05 2.36
C LYS A 298 5.42 -29.98 2.34
#